data_AF-D4ARM9-F1
#
_entry.id   AF-D4ARM9-F1
#
_cell.length_a   1.000
_cell.length_b   1.000
_cell.length_c   1.000
_cell.angle_alpha   90.00
_cell.angle_beta   90.00
_cell.angle_gamma   90.00
#
_symmetry.space_group_name_H-M   'P 1'
#
loop_
_entity.id
_entity.type
_entity.pdbx_description
1 polymer ?
#
loop_
_entity_poly.entity_id
_entity_poly.type
_entity_poly.pdbx_seq_one_letter_code
_entity_poly.pdbx_strand_id
1 'polypeptide(L)'
;MGIRHPVFLRHDVTKEFINIKPTKDYDSVKKSFMDIQRRWECSDTCLQLRTALKDITLPQDLIVNKIVAFACGSISGDRNSPSGAYRAAKLRETSLYQHAMLCTLQDTLKTRKGCHEVQCLAQDPIYTSVDSKVLGEAGITIVEDPEGFLQIDDTTVVVSLYPNAPVKQVVADISRPAVIIWDVFTHDGDGLTDPVSSRVEAFMQGFCQAYKFPSDDDNMMDLALFTRVDI
;
A
#
# COMPACT_ATOMS: atom_id res chain seq x y z
N MET A 1 12.12 -15.29 -14.74
CA MET A 1 11.63 -13.89 -14.85
C MET A 1 12.86 -12.98 -14.82
N GLY A 2 13.04 -12.05 -15.76
CA GLY A 2 14.25 -11.22 -15.82
C GLY A 2 14.17 -10.04 -14.84
N ILE A 3 15.22 -9.84 -14.03
CA ILE A 3 15.35 -8.68 -13.14
C ILE A 3 15.39 -7.42 -14.02
N ARG A 4 14.37 -6.56 -13.90
CA ARG A 4 14.36 -5.25 -14.58
C ARG A 4 14.93 -4.23 -13.61
N HIS A 5 16.08 -3.68 -13.96
CA HIS A 5 16.61 -2.49 -13.30
C HIS A 5 15.94 -1.27 -13.94
N PRO A 6 15.12 -0.50 -13.22
CA PRO A 6 14.57 0.73 -13.77
C PRO A 6 15.73 1.71 -14.04
N VAL A 7 15.93 2.03 -15.31
CA VAL A 7 16.88 3.07 -15.73
C VAL A 7 16.13 4.40 -15.70
N PHE A 8 16.56 5.31 -14.83
CA PHE A 8 16.01 6.65 -14.75
C PHE A 8 16.92 7.61 -15.50
N LEU A 9 16.36 8.38 -16.45
CA LEU A 9 17.10 9.48 -17.06
C LEU A 9 17.13 10.64 -16.08
N ARG A 10 18.28 11.31 -16.00
CA ARG A 10 18.46 12.54 -15.23
C ARG A 10 18.92 13.64 -16.14
N HIS A 11 18.47 14.86 -15.87
CA HIS A 11 18.98 16.04 -16.53
C HIS A 11 20.48 16.12 -16.25
N ASP A 12 21.27 16.28 -17.31
CA ASP A 12 22.74 16.25 -17.26
C ASP A 12 23.32 17.33 -16.32
N VAL A 13 22.71 18.52 -16.30
CA VAL A 13 23.05 19.64 -15.41
C VAL A 13 22.38 19.54 -14.04
N THR A 14 21.04 19.57 -13.96
CA THR A 14 20.33 19.70 -12.65
C THR A 14 20.32 18.42 -11.83
N LYS A 15 20.63 17.27 -12.46
CA LYS A 15 20.51 15.92 -11.90
C LYS A 15 19.08 15.52 -11.48
N GLU A 16 18.10 16.37 -11.73
CA GLU A 16 16.69 16.05 -11.54
C GLU A 16 16.27 14.92 -12.48
N PHE A 17 15.29 14.13 -12.05
CA PHE A 17 14.76 13.06 -12.87
C PHE A 17 14.03 13.63 -14.09
N ILE A 18 14.40 13.14 -15.27
CA ILE A 18 13.62 13.37 -16.48
C ILE A 18 12.49 12.36 -16.44
N ASN A 19 11.26 12.84 -16.24
CA ASN A 19 10.09 11.98 -16.25
C ASN A 19 9.74 11.60 -17.70
N ILE A 20 10.36 10.53 -18.19
CA ILE A 20 10.18 9.99 -19.56
C ILE A 20 8.88 9.18 -19.68
N LYS A 21 8.28 8.80 -18.55
CA LYS A 21 7.06 7.99 -18.56
C LYS A 21 5.88 8.95 -18.71
N PRO A 22 5.01 8.74 -19.70
CA PRO A 22 3.83 9.58 -19.86
C PRO A 22 2.97 9.47 -18.59
N THR A 23 2.41 10.59 -18.17
CA THR A 23 1.49 10.68 -17.03
C THR A 23 0.20 11.34 -17.49
N LYS A 24 -0.92 10.97 -16.86
CA LYS A 24 -2.16 11.74 -16.95
C LYS A 24 -2.00 13.08 -16.25
N ASP A 25 -2.75 14.08 -16.71
CA ASP A 25 -2.78 15.40 -16.10
C ASP A 25 -3.50 15.36 -14.73
N TYR A 26 -3.23 16.37 -13.91
CA TYR A 26 -3.74 16.47 -12.55
C TYR A 26 -5.27 16.45 -12.47
N ASP A 27 -5.98 17.21 -13.30
CA ASP A 27 -7.44 17.32 -13.21
C ASP A 27 -8.12 16.00 -13.58
N SER A 28 -7.61 15.31 -14.60
CA SER A 28 -8.07 13.97 -14.97
C SER A 28 -7.85 12.96 -13.84
N VAL A 29 -6.65 12.93 -13.24
CA VAL A 29 -6.31 11.97 -12.18
C VAL A 29 -7.13 12.24 -10.92
N LYS A 30 -7.25 13.52 -10.52
CA LYS A 30 -8.05 13.93 -9.37
C LYS A 30 -9.50 13.53 -9.53
N LYS A 31 -10.10 13.78 -10.69
CA LYS A 31 -11.48 13.37 -10.98
C LYS A 31 -11.63 11.85 -10.86
N SER A 32 -10.75 11.07 -11.50
CA SER A 32 -10.79 9.60 -11.41
C SER A 32 -10.64 9.10 -9.99
N PHE A 33 -9.77 9.70 -9.18
CA PHE A 33 -9.61 9.34 -7.78
C PHE A 33 -10.86 9.62 -6.95
N MET A 34 -11.47 10.80 -7.11
CA MET A 34 -12.74 11.12 -6.43
C MET A 34 -13.91 10.22 -6.86
N ASP A 35 -13.93 9.78 -8.12
CA ASP A 35 -14.94 8.84 -8.63
C ASP A 35 -14.73 7.44 -8.02
N ILE A 36 -13.49 6.93 -8.01
CA ILE A 36 -13.15 5.62 -7.43
C ILE A 36 -13.33 5.62 -5.91
N GLN A 37 -12.95 6.69 -5.21
CA GLN A 37 -13.14 6.79 -3.78
C GLN A 37 -14.62 6.65 -3.39
N ARG A 38 -15.52 7.33 -4.13
CA ARG A 38 -16.97 7.18 -3.93
C ARG A 38 -17.46 5.76 -4.24
N ARG A 39 -16.98 5.14 -5.33
CA ARG A 39 -17.33 3.75 -5.68
C ARG A 39 -16.87 2.77 -4.59
N TRP A 40 -15.65 2.95 -4.09
CA TRP A 40 -15.08 2.16 -3.01
C TRP A 40 -15.89 2.31 -1.72
N GLU A 41 -16.19 3.54 -1.31
CA GLU A 41 -16.96 3.81 -0.08
C GLU A 41 -18.35 3.17 -0.09
N CYS A 42 -18.98 3.07 -1.26
CA CYS A 42 -20.27 2.41 -1.44
C CYS A 42 -20.19 0.88 -1.64
N SER A 43 -18.99 0.29 -1.64
CA SER A 43 -18.81 -1.14 -1.92
C SER A 43 -18.98 -2.01 -0.66
N ASP A 44 -19.42 -3.25 -0.86
CA ASP A 44 -19.49 -4.25 0.20
C ASP A 44 -18.09 -4.56 0.77
N THR A 45 -17.05 -4.55 -0.07
CA THR A 45 -15.66 -4.75 0.34
C THR A 45 -15.20 -3.70 1.35
N CYS A 46 -15.54 -2.43 1.14
CA CYS A 46 -15.23 -1.36 2.10
C CYS A 46 -15.97 -1.56 3.43
N LEU A 47 -17.26 -1.92 3.39
CA LEU A 47 -18.03 -2.21 4.61
C LEU A 47 -17.44 -3.39 5.39
N GLN A 48 -17.06 -4.46 4.69
CA GLN A 48 -16.42 -5.62 5.27
C GLN A 48 -15.05 -5.27 5.87
N LEU A 49 -14.26 -4.43 5.21
CA LEU A 49 -12.97 -3.95 5.73
C LEU A 49 -13.16 -3.18 7.03
N ARG A 50 -14.11 -2.25 7.06
CA ARG A 50 -14.44 -1.48 8.27
C ARG A 50 -14.88 -2.38 9.42
N THR A 51 -15.58 -3.46 9.11
CA THR A 51 -15.99 -4.46 10.11
C THR A 51 -14.79 -5.24 10.61
N ALA A 52 -13.96 -5.78 9.72
CA ALA A 52 -12.74 -6.49 10.08
C ALA A 52 -11.80 -5.64 10.98
N LEU A 53 -11.64 -4.35 10.66
CA LEU A 53 -10.82 -3.42 11.46
C LEU A 53 -11.40 -3.09 12.85
N LYS A 54 -12.70 -3.28 13.05
CA LYS A 54 -13.32 -3.17 14.38
C LYS A 54 -13.12 -4.44 15.19
N ASP A 55 -13.09 -5.58 14.51
CA ASP A 55 -12.97 -6.91 15.13
C ASP A 55 -11.51 -7.25 15.51
N ILE A 56 -10.52 -6.54 14.95
CA ILE A 56 -9.12 -6.77 15.33
C ILE A 56 -8.86 -6.44 16.79
N THR A 57 -8.17 -7.37 17.45
CA THR A 57 -7.73 -7.23 18.83
C THR A 57 -6.33 -6.63 18.84
N LEU A 58 -6.19 -5.52 19.56
CA LEU A 58 -4.91 -4.87 19.87
C LEU A 58 -4.87 -4.63 21.39
N PRO A 59 -3.67 -4.58 22.01
CA PRO A 59 -3.54 -4.17 23.40
C PRO A 59 -4.27 -2.85 23.68
N GLN A 60 -4.90 -2.75 24.86
CA GLN A 60 -5.78 -1.63 25.20
C GLN A 60 -5.08 -0.27 25.18
N ASP A 61 -3.79 -0.26 25.54
CA ASP A 61 -2.97 0.95 25.63
C ASP A 61 -2.17 1.22 24.33
N LEU A 62 -2.27 0.34 23.32
CA LEU A 62 -1.60 0.53 22.05
C LEU A 62 -2.31 1.61 21.23
N ILE A 63 -1.60 2.71 20.98
CA ILE A 63 -2.06 3.81 20.15
C ILE A 63 -1.41 3.70 18.79
N VAL A 64 -2.21 3.32 17.78
CA VAL A 64 -1.76 3.36 16.39
C VAL A 64 -1.73 4.82 15.93
N ASN A 65 -0.57 5.27 15.43
CA ASN A 65 -0.36 6.66 15.02
C ASN A 65 0.01 6.82 13.54
N LYS A 66 0.30 5.72 12.82
CA LYS A 66 0.67 5.80 11.40
C LYS A 66 0.35 4.53 10.62
N ILE A 67 0.07 4.73 9.35
CA ILE A 67 0.03 3.73 8.30
C ILE A 67 1.25 3.95 7.41
N VAL A 68 1.97 2.89 7.08
CA VAL A 68 3.05 2.90 6.09
C VAL A 68 2.72 1.90 5.00
N ALA A 69 2.44 2.40 3.81
CA ALA A 69 2.02 1.62 2.66
C ALA A 69 3.15 1.47 1.62
N PHE A 70 3.35 0.26 1.11
CA PHE A 70 4.34 -0.06 0.08
C PHE A 70 3.67 -0.62 -1.16
N ALA A 71 4.22 -0.27 -2.32
CA ALA A 71 3.87 -0.85 -3.62
C ALA A 71 2.39 -0.65 -4.02
N CYS A 72 1.77 0.47 -3.64
CA CYS A 72 0.39 0.79 -4.05
C CYS A 72 0.28 1.29 -5.50
N GLY A 73 1.40 1.48 -6.20
CA GLY A 73 1.46 1.90 -7.61
C GLY A 73 1.05 3.34 -7.87
N SER A 74 1.36 3.82 -9.08
CA SER A 74 1.03 5.18 -9.51
C SER A 74 -0.40 5.28 -10.02
N ILE A 75 -1.12 6.33 -9.61
CA ILE A 75 -2.48 6.65 -10.07
C ILE A 75 -2.50 7.52 -11.33
N SER A 76 -1.33 8.03 -11.76
CA SER A 76 -1.17 8.89 -12.93
C SER A 76 -0.35 8.26 -14.05
N GLY A 77 0.43 7.21 -13.77
CA GLY A 77 1.33 6.58 -14.73
C GLY A 77 0.62 6.06 -15.98
N ASP A 78 1.16 6.35 -17.16
CA ASP A 78 0.61 5.95 -18.45
C ASP A 78 1.65 5.25 -19.33
N ARG A 79 1.25 4.83 -20.54
CA ARG A 79 2.19 4.26 -21.54
C ARG A 79 1.84 4.71 -22.96
N ASN A 80 2.88 4.91 -23.78
CA ASN A 80 2.75 5.45 -25.14
C ASN A 80 2.17 4.47 -26.17
N SER A 81 2.28 3.15 -25.95
CA SER A 81 1.74 2.16 -26.90
C SER A 81 0.26 1.85 -26.62
N PRO A 82 -0.59 1.54 -27.61
CA PRO A 82 -2.00 1.23 -27.37
C PRO A 82 -2.23 0.07 -26.38
N SER A 83 -1.48 -1.03 -26.53
CA SER A 83 -1.50 -2.15 -25.59
C SER A 83 -0.91 -1.79 -24.22
N GLY A 84 0.05 -0.86 -24.20
CA GLY A 84 0.58 -0.28 -22.97
C GLY A 84 -0.45 0.57 -22.24
N ALA A 85 -1.20 1.41 -22.96
CA ALA A 85 -2.18 2.34 -22.41
C ALA A 85 -3.34 1.59 -21.75
N TYR A 86 -3.83 0.50 -22.37
CA TYR A 86 -4.82 -0.38 -21.75
C TYR A 86 -4.32 -0.99 -20.44
N ARG A 87 -3.10 -1.56 -20.45
CA ARG A 87 -2.48 -2.11 -19.23
C ARG A 87 -2.28 -1.04 -18.16
N ALA A 88 -1.86 0.17 -18.55
CA ALA A 88 -1.68 1.28 -17.63
C ALA A 88 -3.03 1.74 -17.03
N ALA A 89 -4.11 1.73 -17.81
CA ALA A 89 -5.45 2.04 -17.30
C ALA A 89 -5.90 1.05 -16.22
N LYS A 90 -5.71 -0.26 -16.46
CA LYS A 90 -6.05 -1.29 -15.45
C LYS A 90 -5.21 -1.13 -14.18
N LEU A 91 -3.89 -0.95 -14.32
CA LEU A 91 -3.00 -0.75 -13.17
C LEU A 91 -3.35 0.51 -12.38
N ARG A 92 -3.68 1.61 -13.07
CA ARG A 92 -4.15 2.84 -12.41
C ARG A 92 -5.45 2.59 -11.65
N GLU A 93 -6.42 1.88 -12.22
CA GLU A 93 -7.68 1.57 -11.52
C GLU A 93 -7.42 0.79 -10.23
N THR A 94 -6.59 -0.26 -10.28
CA THR A 94 -6.13 -0.99 -9.09
C THR A 94 -5.48 -0.06 -8.07
N SER A 95 -4.51 0.77 -8.49
CA SER A 95 -3.86 1.74 -7.60
C SER A 95 -4.86 2.72 -6.98
N LEU A 96 -5.82 3.25 -7.74
CA LEU A 96 -6.84 4.17 -7.22
C LEU A 96 -7.67 3.51 -6.10
N TYR A 97 -8.07 2.25 -6.29
CA TYR A 97 -8.77 1.47 -5.27
C TYR A 97 -7.91 1.24 -4.02
N GLN A 98 -6.64 0.85 -4.20
CA GLN A 98 -5.70 0.63 -3.08
C GLN A 98 -5.51 1.90 -2.24
N HIS A 99 -5.42 3.08 -2.87
CA HIS A 99 -5.34 4.34 -2.11
C HIS A 99 -6.67 4.72 -1.44
N ALA A 100 -7.82 4.42 -2.05
CA ALA A 100 -9.12 4.59 -1.38
C ALA A 100 -9.27 3.68 -0.14
N MET A 101 -8.71 2.46 -0.20
CA MET A 101 -8.59 1.58 0.97
C MET A 101 -7.70 2.20 2.06
N LEU A 102 -6.57 2.82 1.70
CA LEU A 102 -5.71 3.53 2.67
C LEU A 102 -6.47 4.66 3.38
N CYS A 103 -7.28 5.45 2.66
CA CYS A 103 -8.14 6.47 3.28
C CYS A 103 -9.12 5.82 4.28
N THR A 104 -9.75 4.71 3.89
CA THR A 104 -10.68 3.97 4.75
C THR A 104 -10.00 3.40 6.00
N LEU A 105 -8.78 2.87 5.86
CA LEU A 105 -7.95 2.42 6.98
C LEU A 105 -7.69 3.57 7.94
N GLN A 106 -7.21 4.70 7.43
CA GLN A 106 -6.90 5.89 8.23
C GLN A 106 -8.12 6.38 9.00
N ASP A 107 -9.26 6.54 8.32
CA ASP A 107 -10.50 7.00 8.94
C ASP A 107 -11.01 6.03 10.01
N THR A 108 -10.95 4.73 9.73
CA THR A 108 -11.43 3.71 10.66
C THR A 108 -10.55 3.65 11.90
N LEU A 109 -9.22 3.71 11.73
CA LEU A 109 -8.28 3.74 12.85
C LEU A 109 -8.46 4.99 13.72
N LYS A 110 -8.76 6.15 13.11
CA LYS A 110 -9.04 7.40 13.85
C LYS A 110 -10.24 7.32 14.81
N THR A 111 -11.15 6.36 14.59
CA THR A 111 -12.27 6.12 15.51
C THR A 111 -11.88 5.30 16.75
N ARG A 112 -10.71 4.65 16.74
CA ARG A 112 -10.20 3.91 17.90
C ARG A 112 -9.75 4.89 18.97
N LYS A 113 -9.98 4.53 20.24
CA LYS A 113 -9.63 5.35 21.39
C LYS A 113 -8.14 5.72 21.35
N GLY A 114 -7.82 7.01 21.46
CA GLY A 114 -6.45 7.52 21.48
C GLY A 114 -5.77 7.65 20.11
N CYS A 115 -6.30 7.03 19.04
CA CYS A 115 -5.69 7.00 17.71
C CYS A 115 -6.11 8.20 16.84
N HIS A 116 -6.27 9.41 17.40
CA HIS A 116 -6.90 10.53 16.68
C HIS A 116 -6.03 11.15 15.57
N GLU A 117 -4.71 10.93 15.60
CA GLU A 117 -3.74 11.52 14.68
C GLU A 117 -3.01 10.47 13.84
N VAL A 118 -3.76 9.59 13.16
CA VAL A 118 -3.15 8.56 12.30
C VAL A 118 -2.62 9.20 11.01
N GLN A 119 -1.30 9.25 10.86
CA GLN A 119 -0.62 9.61 9.62
C GLN A 119 -0.77 8.49 8.58
N CYS A 120 -0.80 8.84 7.30
CA CYS A 120 -0.79 7.85 6.22
C CYS A 120 0.38 8.16 5.29
N LEU A 121 1.37 7.29 5.26
CA LEU A 121 2.59 7.40 4.46
C LEU A 121 2.55 6.33 3.38
N ALA A 122 2.95 6.67 2.15
CA ALA A 122 3.06 5.70 1.07
C ALA A 122 4.40 5.81 0.33
N GLN A 123 5.02 4.67 0.07
CA GLN A 123 6.27 4.55 -0.66
C GLN A 123 6.09 3.62 -1.87
N ASP A 124 6.30 4.18 -3.05
CA ASP A 124 6.47 3.44 -4.30
C ASP A 124 7.40 4.25 -5.22
N PRO A 125 8.54 3.69 -5.66
CA PRO A 125 9.46 4.36 -6.58
C PRO A 125 8.83 4.79 -7.91
N ILE A 126 7.62 4.33 -8.24
CA ILE A 126 6.90 4.72 -9.46
C ILE A 126 6.01 5.96 -9.28
N TYR A 127 5.85 6.49 -8.06
CA TYR A 127 5.05 7.69 -7.84
C TYR A 127 5.58 8.89 -8.62
N THR A 128 4.64 9.74 -9.01
CA THR A 128 4.90 10.97 -9.76
C THR A 128 4.53 12.20 -8.93
N SER A 129 4.88 13.38 -9.43
CA SER A 129 4.44 14.65 -8.83
C SER A 129 2.91 14.83 -8.88
N VAL A 130 2.24 14.25 -9.89
CA VAL A 130 0.77 14.26 -9.97
C VAL A 130 0.18 13.37 -8.88
N ASP A 131 0.74 12.17 -8.67
CA ASP A 131 0.33 11.28 -7.59
C ASP A 131 0.48 11.97 -6.23
N SER A 132 1.65 12.55 -5.99
CA SER A 132 1.97 13.25 -4.74
C SER A 132 0.98 14.37 -4.44
N LYS A 133 0.59 15.15 -5.46
CA LYS A 133 -0.36 16.25 -5.30
C LYS A 133 -1.78 15.73 -5.01
N VAL A 134 -2.28 14.78 -5.80
CA VAL A 134 -3.64 14.25 -5.66
C VAL A 134 -3.81 13.47 -4.35
N LEU A 135 -2.85 12.60 -4.02
CA LEU A 135 -2.87 11.79 -2.80
C LEU A 135 -2.61 12.61 -1.55
N GLY A 136 -1.77 13.66 -1.64
CA GLY A 136 -1.55 14.62 -0.56
C GLY A 136 -2.83 15.35 -0.15
N GLU A 137 -3.67 15.73 -1.12
CA GLU A 137 -4.99 16.33 -0.86
C GLU A 137 -5.96 15.36 -0.16
N ALA A 138 -5.71 14.05 -0.28
CA ALA A 138 -6.48 13.00 0.39
C ALA A 138 -5.90 12.57 1.75
N GLY A 139 -4.84 13.24 2.23
CA GLY A 139 -4.20 12.94 3.51
C GLY A 139 -3.17 11.82 3.46
N ILE A 140 -2.71 11.43 2.27
CA ILE A 140 -1.63 10.44 2.07
C ILE A 140 -0.35 11.18 1.69
N THR A 141 0.69 11.04 2.52
CA THR A 141 2.00 11.63 2.29
C THR A 141 2.90 10.65 1.56
N ILE A 142 3.37 11.03 0.37
CA ILE A 142 4.36 10.22 -0.35
C ILE A 142 5.74 10.43 0.28
N VAL A 143 6.46 9.34 0.52
CA VAL A 143 7.83 9.34 1.02
C VAL A 143 8.78 8.67 0.02
N GLU A 144 10.01 9.16 -0.04
CA GLU A 144 11.04 8.63 -0.95
C GLU A 144 11.61 7.30 -0.44
N ASP A 145 12.07 6.43 -1.34
CA ASP A 145 12.78 5.21 -0.97
C ASP A 145 14.16 5.52 -0.37
N PRO A 146 14.55 4.99 0.82
CA PRO A 146 13.87 3.97 1.65
C PRO A 146 13.17 4.49 2.91
N GLU A 147 12.76 5.77 2.93
CA GLU A 147 12.23 6.45 4.13
C GLU A 147 11.03 5.72 4.73
N GLY A 148 10.14 5.14 3.91
CA GLY A 148 9.00 4.36 4.39
C GLY A 148 9.41 3.23 5.35
N PHE A 149 10.54 2.54 5.10
CA PHE A 149 11.03 1.51 6.02
C PHE A 149 11.47 2.08 7.37
N LEU A 150 12.02 3.29 7.37
CA LEU A 150 12.48 3.98 8.59
C LEU A 150 11.31 4.48 9.45
N GLN A 151 10.13 4.60 8.86
CA GLN A 151 8.92 5.06 9.55
C GLN A 151 8.20 3.96 10.31
N ILE A 152 8.56 2.68 10.13
CA ILE A 152 7.86 1.55 10.75
C ILE A 152 8.36 1.32 12.18
N ASP A 153 7.41 1.30 13.11
CA ASP A 153 7.61 0.99 14.53
C ASP A 153 6.49 0.07 15.07
N ASP A 154 6.52 -0.19 16.38
CA ASP A 154 5.56 -1.03 17.09
C ASP A 154 4.13 -0.50 17.12
N THR A 155 3.91 0.77 16.78
CA THR A 155 2.61 1.44 16.69
C THR A 155 2.08 1.59 15.26
N THR A 156 2.79 1.02 14.29
CA THR A 156 2.50 1.18 12.87
C THR A 156 1.49 0.15 12.35
N VAL A 157 0.67 0.55 11.37
CA VAL A 157 0.02 -0.37 10.43
C VAL A 157 0.84 -0.42 9.14
N VAL A 158 1.33 -1.59 8.76
CA VAL A 158 2.01 -1.77 7.48
C VAL A 158 1.05 -2.34 6.45
N VAL A 159 0.99 -1.70 5.28
CA VAL A 159 0.32 -2.21 4.09
C VAL A 159 1.38 -2.48 3.02
N SER A 160 1.38 -3.65 2.39
CA SER A 160 2.31 -3.95 1.29
C SER A 160 1.63 -4.82 0.26
N LEU A 161 1.54 -4.30 -0.97
CA LEU A 161 0.72 -4.87 -2.02
C LEU A 161 1.60 -5.29 -3.20
N TYR A 162 2.01 -6.56 -3.24
CA TYR A 162 2.81 -7.12 -4.34
C TYR A 162 4.15 -6.38 -4.61
N PRO A 163 4.98 -6.14 -3.58
CA PRO A 163 6.19 -5.35 -3.73
C PRO A 163 7.28 -6.07 -4.54
N ASN A 164 8.08 -5.28 -5.27
CA ASN A 164 9.34 -5.72 -5.86
C ASN A 164 10.56 -5.45 -4.95
N ALA A 165 10.33 -5.56 -3.65
CA ALA A 165 11.31 -5.33 -2.57
C ALA A 165 10.98 -6.27 -1.40
N PRO A 166 11.96 -6.64 -0.56
CA PRO A 166 11.79 -7.65 0.48
C PRO A 166 11.06 -7.10 1.73
N VAL A 167 9.88 -6.49 1.54
CA VAL A 167 9.11 -5.84 2.61
C VAL A 167 8.73 -6.85 3.69
N LYS A 168 8.28 -8.05 3.31
CA LYS A 168 7.92 -9.11 4.25
C LYS A 168 9.08 -9.50 5.15
N GLN A 169 10.27 -9.61 4.56
CA GLN A 169 11.49 -9.97 5.28
C GLN A 169 11.91 -8.88 6.27
N VAL A 170 11.94 -7.61 5.82
CA VAL A 170 12.32 -6.47 6.68
C VAL A 170 11.34 -6.34 7.84
N VAL A 171 10.04 -6.49 7.58
CA VAL A 171 9.04 -6.35 8.63
C VAL A 171 9.09 -7.49 9.64
N ALA A 172 9.28 -8.73 9.21
CA ALA A 172 9.39 -9.87 10.13
C ALA A 172 10.67 -9.82 10.99
N ASP A 173 11.81 -9.46 10.39
CA ASP A 173 13.11 -9.52 11.05
C ASP A 173 13.44 -8.24 11.85
N ILE A 174 12.93 -7.07 11.45
CA ILE A 174 13.38 -5.77 11.96
C ILE A 174 12.22 -4.99 12.60
N SER A 175 11.22 -4.58 11.81
CA SER A 175 10.32 -3.52 12.25
C SER A 175 9.10 -3.98 13.06
N ARG A 176 8.60 -5.20 12.83
CA ARG A 176 7.56 -5.89 13.61
C ARG A 176 6.42 -4.94 14.06
N PRO A 177 5.55 -4.47 13.16
CA PRO A 177 4.51 -3.48 13.44
C PRO A 177 3.32 -4.06 14.21
N ALA A 178 2.37 -3.21 14.62
CA ALA A 178 1.15 -3.60 15.31
C ALA A 178 0.19 -4.39 14.41
N VAL A 179 0.02 -3.94 13.16
CA VAL A 179 -0.91 -4.52 12.18
C VAL A 179 -0.19 -4.67 10.85
N ILE A 180 -0.44 -5.76 10.16
CA ILE A 180 0.15 -6.08 8.86
C ILE A 180 -0.99 -6.43 7.89
N ILE A 181 -1.01 -5.81 6.72
CA ILE A 181 -1.92 -6.12 5.61
C ILE A 181 -1.08 -6.37 4.36
N TRP A 182 -0.96 -7.63 3.95
CA TRP A 182 -0.10 -8.02 2.82
C TRP A 182 -0.80 -8.93 1.83
N ASP A 183 -0.24 -8.97 0.62
CA ASP A 183 -0.53 -10.01 -0.36
C ASP A 183 -0.22 -11.42 0.17
N VAL A 184 -1.14 -12.34 -0.07
CA VAL A 184 -0.99 -13.77 0.22
C VAL A 184 -1.13 -14.58 -1.06
N PHE A 185 -0.10 -15.37 -1.38
CA PHE A 185 -0.19 -16.40 -2.41
C PHE A 185 -0.02 -17.78 -1.80
N THR A 186 -0.78 -18.74 -2.32
CA THR A 186 -0.84 -20.10 -1.83
C THR A 186 0.00 -21.08 -2.67
N HIS A 187 0.74 -20.60 -3.68
CA HIS A 187 1.47 -21.46 -4.62
C HIS A 187 2.95 -21.07 -4.79
N ASP A 188 3.82 -22.08 -4.63
CA ASP A 188 5.24 -22.00 -4.94
C ASP A 188 5.44 -21.78 -6.45
N GLY A 189 6.25 -20.77 -6.83
CA GLY A 189 6.74 -20.59 -8.21
C GLY A 189 6.21 -19.38 -8.98
N ASP A 190 5.32 -18.57 -8.41
CA ASP A 190 4.64 -17.47 -9.13
C ASP A 190 5.50 -16.20 -9.36
N GLY A 191 6.82 -16.29 -9.20
CA GLY A 191 7.72 -15.18 -9.51
C GLY A 191 7.56 -13.97 -8.58
N LEU A 192 7.05 -14.19 -7.37
CA LEU A 192 7.02 -13.18 -6.32
C LEU A 192 8.42 -12.70 -6.00
N THR A 193 8.52 -11.39 -5.89
CA THR A 193 9.74 -10.67 -5.58
C THR A 193 9.90 -10.44 -4.08
N ASP A 194 8.86 -10.77 -3.30
CA ASP A 194 8.83 -10.75 -1.84
C ASP A 194 8.05 -11.96 -1.28
N PRO A 195 8.62 -13.17 -1.40
CA PRO A 195 7.97 -14.40 -0.96
C PRO A 195 7.94 -14.53 0.56
N VAL A 196 7.03 -15.38 1.08
CA VAL A 196 7.03 -15.81 2.48
C VAL A 196 8.19 -16.78 2.67
N SER A 197 9.23 -16.35 3.40
CA SER A 197 10.34 -17.23 3.79
C SER A 197 10.00 -17.99 5.07
N SER A 198 10.76 -19.03 5.40
CA SER A 198 10.58 -19.76 6.67
C SER A 198 10.70 -18.88 7.91
N ARG A 199 11.47 -17.78 7.83
CA ARG A 199 11.59 -16.80 8.92
C ARG A 199 10.35 -15.92 9.04
N VAL A 200 9.81 -15.46 7.90
CA VAL A 200 8.53 -14.74 7.87
C VAL A 200 7.43 -15.65 8.41
N GLU A 201 7.36 -16.89 7.94
CA GLU A 201 6.37 -17.87 8.41
C GLU A 201 6.46 -18.10 9.92
N ALA A 202 7.67 -18.30 10.46
CA ALA A 202 7.90 -18.44 11.90
C ALA A 202 7.45 -17.18 12.67
N PHE A 203 7.70 -15.98 12.15
CA PHE A 203 7.21 -14.75 12.74
C PHE A 203 5.67 -14.70 12.75
N MET A 204 5.03 -14.99 11.62
CA MET A 204 3.57 -14.97 11.51
C MET A 204 2.90 -16.00 12.45
N GLN A 205 3.44 -17.22 12.52
CA GLN A 205 2.89 -18.29 13.37
C GLN A 205 3.14 -18.06 14.85
N GLY A 206 4.29 -17.46 15.20
CA GLY A 206 4.70 -17.26 16.59
C GLY A 206 4.15 -15.99 17.24
N PHE A 207 3.94 -14.93 16.44
CA PHE A 207 3.71 -13.57 16.98
C PHE A 207 2.53 -12.84 16.34
N CYS A 208 1.81 -13.44 15.39
CA CYS A 208 0.68 -12.79 14.73
C CYS A 208 -0.60 -13.60 14.81
N GLN A 209 -1.73 -12.89 14.98
CA GLN A 209 -3.07 -13.42 14.82
C GLN A 209 -3.59 -13.03 13.43
N ALA A 210 -4.02 -14.01 12.63
CA ALA A 210 -4.62 -13.77 11.33
C ALA A 210 -6.11 -13.44 11.45
N TYR A 211 -6.58 -12.55 10.57
CA TYR A 211 -7.97 -12.17 10.38
C TYR A 211 -8.31 -12.27 8.90
N LYS A 212 -9.58 -12.55 8.62
CA LYS A 212 -10.08 -12.57 7.25
C LYS A 212 -10.06 -11.15 6.68
N PHE A 213 -9.34 -10.96 5.58
CA PHE A 213 -9.46 -9.75 4.77
C PHE A 213 -10.61 -9.93 3.76
N PRO A 214 -11.38 -8.87 3.42
CA PRO A 214 -12.41 -8.93 2.40
C PRO A 214 -11.84 -9.33 1.03
N SER A 215 -12.46 -10.31 0.36
CA SER A 215 -12.07 -10.70 -0.99
C SER A 215 -12.53 -9.65 -2.01
N ASP A 216 -11.65 -9.19 -2.88
CA ASP A 216 -11.97 -8.36 -4.04
C ASP A 216 -10.96 -8.69 -5.16
N ASP A 217 -11.29 -9.73 -5.92
CA ASP A 217 -10.45 -10.31 -6.98
C ASP A 217 -10.13 -9.29 -8.09
N ASP A 218 -10.97 -8.27 -8.25
CA ASP A 218 -10.83 -7.28 -9.31
C ASP A 218 -9.82 -6.17 -8.93
N ASN A 219 -9.81 -5.74 -7.66
CA ASN A 219 -9.08 -4.52 -7.26
C ASN A 219 -8.14 -4.68 -6.06
N MET A 220 -8.45 -5.56 -5.11
CA MET A 220 -7.60 -5.77 -3.92
C MET A 220 -6.80 -7.05 -4.00
N MET A 221 -7.13 -7.97 -4.91
CA MET A 221 -6.53 -9.30 -5.03
C MET A 221 -6.54 -10.03 -3.66
N ASP A 222 -5.74 -11.08 -3.51
CA ASP A 222 -5.65 -11.87 -2.29
C ASP A 222 -4.78 -11.18 -1.23
N LEU A 223 -5.42 -10.54 -0.26
CA LEU A 223 -4.75 -9.95 0.91
C LEU A 223 -5.11 -10.71 2.20
N ALA A 224 -4.26 -10.56 3.20
CA ALA A 224 -4.52 -11.02 4.56
C ALA A 224 -4.20 -9.92 5.57
N LEU A 225 -4.95 -9.91 6.68
CA LEU A 225 -4.76 -9.00 7.79
C LEU A 225 -4.23 -9.76 8.99
N PHE A 226 -3.24 -9.19 9.66
CA PHE A 226 -2.65 -9.75 10.87
C PHE A 226 -2.49 -8.68 11.94
N THR A 227 -2.66 -9.05 13.21
CA THR A 227 -2.23 -8.23 14.35
C THR A 227 -1.11 -8.92 15.10
N ARG A 228 -0.17 -8.14 15.62
CA ARG A 228 0.88 -8.65 16.50
C ARG A 228 0.33 -8.87 17.91
N VAL A 229 0.71 -9.99 18.53
CA VAL A 229 0.16 -10.41 19.84
C VAL A 229 1.15 -10.32 21.01
N ASP A 230 2.44 -10.08 20.74
CA ASP A 230 3.50 -9.99 21.75
C ASP A 230 3.88 -8.54 22.12
N ILE A 231 2.90 -7.63 22.07
CA ILE A 231 3.05 -6.20 22.33
C ILE A 231 2.28 -5.70 23.54
#